data_AF-A0A7S2Y0X6-F1
#
_entry.id   AF-A0A7S2Y0X6-F1
#
_cell.length_a   1.000
_cell.length_b   1.000
_cell.length_c   1.000
_cell.angle_alpha   90.00
_cell.angle_beta   90.00
_cell.angle_gamma   90.00
#
_symmetry.space_group_name_H-M   'P 1'
#
loop_
_entity.id
_entity.type
_entity.pdbx_description
1 polymer ?
#
loop_
_entity_poly.entity_id
_entity_poly.type
_entity_poly.pdbx_seq_one_letter_code
_entity_poly.pdbx_strand_id
1 'polypeptide(L)'
;VNKIEAEQLPWMYINVLVNDASEAIKGKVSEKVNDSKLPDFMKRKGADIAGKFAGNLVSPSMVAKKMSDKMLNRLPEKMKEKGLSIICEKAFIEGPFFVLQLQVREVDTVVLVEAQTQQKAEEGGMASFINSIFCMISAEFKEKMEKQYLPQIIQRKLSTAMGEMLREKLDEKHVDAEAETLPEEKQAAYFFGKLKTLRGKQGDS
;
A
#
# COMPACT_ATOMS: atom_id res chain seq x y z
N VAL A 1 -2.94 16.86 24.62
CA VAL A 1 -2.82 16.15 23.33
C VAL A 1 -2.98 14.67 23.66
N ASN A 2 -4.08 14.04 23.23
CA ASN A 2 -4.37 12.64 23.55
C ASN A 2 -3.60 11.73 22.58
N LYS A 3 -2.30 11.61 22.80
CA LYS A 3 -1.46 10.61 22.13
C LYS A 3 -1.46 9.36 22.98
N ILE A 4 -1.83 8.26 22.36
CA ILE A 4 -1.72 6.94 22.98
C ILE A 4 -0.46 6.33 22.40
N GLU A 5 0.56 6.17 23.24
CA GLU A 5 1.68 5.31 22.92
C GLU A 5 1.13 3.89 22.83
N ALA A 6 1.21 3.29 21.65
CA ALA A 6 0.84 1.91 21.50
C ALA A 6 1.95 1.08 22.15
N GLU A 7 1.65 0.44 23.29
CA GLU A 7 2.45 -0.69 23.76
C GLU A 7 2.71 -1.60 22.55
N GLN A 8 3.99 -1.88 22.28
CA GLN A 8 4.51 -2.39 21.00
C GLN A 8 3.52 -3.30 20.27
N LEU A 9 2.72 -2.73 19.38
CA LEU A 9 1.75 -3.52 18.64
C LEU A 9 2.49 -4.53 17.77
N PRO A 10 1.98 -5.75 17.58
CA PRO A 10 2.61 -6.73 16.72
C PRO A 10 2.81 -6.19 15.30
N TRP A 11 3.84 -6.69 14.63
CA TRP A 11 4.11 -6.28 13.25
C TRP A 11 3.00 -6.77 12.30
N MET A 12 2.76 -6.00 11.26
CA MET A 12 1.97 -6.40 10.11
C MET A 12 2.83 -6.39 8.87
N TYR A 13 2.51 -7.24 7.91
CA TYR A 13 3.30 -7.44 6.72
C TYR A 13 2.44 -7.22 5.48
N ILE A 14 2.88 -6.32 4.61
CA ILE A 14 2.27 -6.06 3.32
C ILE A 14 3.07 -6.83 2.28
N ASN A 15 2.46 -7.87 1.72
CA ASN A 15 3.02 -8.70 0.67
C ASN A 15 2.49 -8.21 -0.67
N VAL A 16 3.38 -7.92 -1.61
CA VAL A 16 3.00 -7.47 -2.95
C VAL A 16 3.77 -8.25 -4.01
N LEU A 17 3.03 -8.90 -4.92
CA LEU A 17 3.57 -9.57 -6.09
C LEU A 17 3.12 -8.83 -7.35
N VAL A 18 4.07 -8.26 -8.08
CA VAL A 18 3.79 -7.59 -9.36
C VAL A 18 3.77 -8.62 -10.48
N ASN A 19 2.60 -8.90 -11.04
CA ASN A 19 2.45 -9.83 -12.15
C ASN A 19 2.79 -9.16 -13.48
N ASP A 20 2.15 -8.02 -13.75
CA ASP A 20 2.37 -7.22 -14.95
C ASP A 20 2.18 -5.71 -14.65
N ALA A 21 3.01 -4.90 -15.28
CA ALA A 21 2.93 -3.44 -15.20
C ALA A 21 3.01 -2.79 -16.59
N SER A 22 2.92 -3.58 -17.66
CA SER A 22 3.11 -3.14 -19.04
C SER A 22 2.12 -2.03 -19.41
N GLU A 23 0.87 -2.14 -18.99
CA GLU A 23 -0.16 -1.11 -19.24
C GLU A 23 0.13 0.19 -18.48
N ALA A 24 0.49 0.11 -17.19
CA ALA A 24 0.94 1.27 -16.42
C ALA A 24 2.12 2.01 -17.08
N ILE A 25 3.04 1.25 -17.66
CA ILE A 25 4.23 1.80 -18.33
C ILE A 25 3.84 2.44 -19.66
N LYS A 26 3.03 1.77 -20.49
CA LYS A 26 2.52 2.32 -21.75
C LYS A 26 1.79 3.64 -21.52
N GLY A 27 0.94 3.72 -20.50
CA GLY A 27 0.25 4.96 -20.13
C GLY A 27 1.22 6.10 -19.85
N LYS A 28 2.23 5.87 -18.99
CA LYS A 28 3.24 6.90 -18.64
C LYS A 28 4.16 7.28 -19.80
N VAL A 29 4.49 6.34 -20.67
CA VAL A 29 5.30 6.62 -21.86
C VAL A 29 4.50 7.48 -22.84
N SER A 30 3.25 7.12 -23.10
CA SER A 30 2.35 7.91 -23.95
C SER A 30 2.14 9.33 -23.41
N GLU A 31 1.90 9.48 -22.11
CA GLU A 31 1.78 10.77 -21.44
C GLU A 31 3.04 11.63 -21.64
N LYS A 32 4.23 11.08 -21.37
CA LYS A 32 5.50 11.79 -21.58
C LYS A 32 5.78 12.17 -23.03
N VAL A 33 5.41 11.31 -23.99
CA VAL A 33 5.57 11.61 -25.41
C VAL A 33 4.60 12.70 -25.85
N ASN A 34 3.37 12.69 -25.32
CA ASN A 34 2.36 13.71 -25.60
C ASN A 34 2.78 15.08 -25.04
N ASP A 35 3.38 15.11 -23.85
CA ASP A 35 3.88 16.33 -23.21
C ASP A 35 5.17 16.87 -23.86
N SER A 36 5.81 16.09 -24.74
CA SER A 36 7.02 16.54 -25.43
C SER A 36 6.73 17.66 -26.44
N LYS A 37 7.71 18.54 -26.66
CA LYS A 37 7.63 19.62 -27.67
C LYS A 37 7.84 19.13 -29.12
N LEU A 38 7.75 17.82 -29.37
CA LEU A 38 7.98 17.25 -30.70
C LEU A 38 6.79 17.54 -31.64
N PRO A 39 7.00 17.58 -32.97
CA PRO A 39 5.89 17.66 -33.93
C PRO A 39 4.95 16.44 -33.80
N ASP A 40 3.63 16.64 -34.00
CA ASP A 40 2.61 15.60 -33.78
C ASP A 40 2.85 14.31 -34.58
N PHE A 41 3.40 14.41 -35.80
CA PHE A 41 3.73 13.24 -36.60
C PHE A 41 4.88 12.40 -36.00
N MET A 42 5.83 13.05 -35.30
CA MET A 42 6.90 12.38 -34.57
C MET A 42 6.40 11.84 -33.24
N LYS A 43 5.47 12.52 -32.55
CA LYS A 43 4.85 12.02 -31.32
C LYS A 43 4.19 10.65 -31.53
N ARG A 44 3.40 10.52 -32.61
CA ARG A 44 2.70 9.26 -32.94
C ARG A 44 3.68 8.11 -33.22
N LYS A 45 4.66 8.32 -34.10
CA LYS A 45 5.67 7.29 -34.41
C LYS A 45 6.59 6.98 -33.21
N GLY A 46 6.92 8.00 -32.42
CA GLY A 46 7.75 7.88 -31.23
C GLY A 46 7.06 7.08 -30.13
N ALA A 47 5.76 7.28 -29.89
CA ALA A 47 4.99 6.54 -28.89
C ALA A 47 4.94 5.04 -29.19
N ASP A 48 4.67 4.65 -30.44
CA ASP A 48 4.60 3.23 -30.83
C ASP A 48 5.94 2.50 -30.69
N ILE A 49 7.04 3.17 -31.08
CA ILE A 49 8.39 2.62 -30.96
C ILE A 49 8.80 2.57 -29.47
N ALA A 50 8.62 3.67 -28.74
CA ALA A 50 8.96 3.75 -27.33
C ALA A 50 8.16 2.74 -26.50
N GLY A 51 6.88 2.48 -26.82
CA GLY A 51 6.06 1.48 -26.14
C GLY A 51 6.63 0.06 -26.28
N LYS A 52 7.09 -0.31 -27.49
CA LYS A 52 7.70 -1.64 -27.75
C LYS A 52 9.04 -1.83 -27.04
N PHE A 53 9.87 -0.79 -26.98
CA PHE A 53 11.15 -0.87 -26.28
C PHE A 53 11.01 -0.76 -24.76
N ALA A 54 10.09 0.09 -24.27
CA ALA A 54 9.87 0.29 -22.84
C ALA A 54 9.31 -0.95 -22.14
N GLY A 55 8.46 -1.73 -22.81
CA GLY A 55 7.96 -3.01 -22.29
C GLY A 55 9.07 -4.02 -22.00
N ASN A 56 10.12 -4.04 -22.82
CA ASN A 56 11.29 -4.91 -22.62
C ASN A 56 12.27 -4.37 -21.57
N LEU A 57 12.26 -3.06 -21.33
CA LEU A 57 13.24 -2.38 -20.49
C LEU A 57 12.80 -2.26 -19.04
N VAL A 58 11.50 -2.36 -18.75
CA VAL A 58 10.96 -2.26 -17.40
C VAL A 58 10.42 -3.63 -16.96
N SER A 59 11.29 -4.41 -16.33
CA SER A 59 10.90 -5.68 -15.74
C SER A 59 9.98 -5.47 -14.52
N PRO A 60 9.09 -6.44 -14.22
CA PRO A 60 8.31 -6.46 -12.99
C PRO A 60 9.16 -6.24 -11.73
N SER A 61 10.39 -6.74 -11.70
CA SER A 61 11.33 -6.53 -10.59
C SER A 61 11.72 -5.06 -10.36
N MET A 62 11.90 -4.29 -11.44
CA MET A 62 12.16 -2.86 -11.32
C MET A 62 10.93 -2.09 -10.83
N VAL A 63 9.73 -2.53 -11.23
CA VAL A 63 8.47 -1.95 -10.76
C VAL A 63 8.28 -2.23 -9.28
N ALA A 64 8.43 -3.49 -8.85
CA ALA A 64 8.40 -3.91 -7.46
C ALA A 64 9.38 -3.10 -6.59
N LYS A 65 10.63 -2.92 -7.05
CA LYS A 65 11.62 -2.09 -6.35
C LYS A 65 11.15 -0.64 -6.18
N LYS A 66 10.79 0.03 -7.28
CA LYS A 66 10.32 1.42 -7.25
C LYS A 66 9.06 1.60 -6.39
N MET A 67 8.15 0.63 -6.44
CA MET A 67 6.95 0.62 -5.63
C MET A 67 7.25 0.50 -4.15
N SER A 68 8.08 -0.48 -3.77
CA SER A 68 8.51 -0.67 -2.39
C SER A 68 9.18 0.60 -1.84
N ASP A 69 10.08 1.22 -2.60
CA ASP A 69 10.76 2.47 -2.19
C ASP A 69 9.77 3.63 -2.04
N LYS A 70 8.82 3.77 -2.97
CA LYS A 70 7.80 4.82 -2.90
C LYS A 70 6.87 4.61 -1.69
N MET A 71 6.50 3.37 -1.40
CA MET A 71 5.64 3.04 -0.27
C MET A 71 6.32 3.31 1.08
N LEU A 72 7.60 3.00 1.24
CA LEU A 72 8.36 3.30 2.46
C LEU A 72 8.31 4.78 2.83
N ASN A 73 8.37 5.66 1.83
CA ASN A 73 8.36 7.10 2.05
C ASN A 73 6.94 7.65 2.21
N ARG A 74 6.01 7.26 1.31
CA ARG A 74 4.67 7.85 1.25
C ARG A 74 3.69 7.28 2.26
N LEU A 75 3.87 6.03 2.68
CA LEU A 75 2.91 5.38 3.55
C LEU A 75 2.91 5.97 4.97
N PRO A 76 4.08 6.19 5.62
CA PRO A 76 4.11 6.86 6.91
C PRO A 76 3.55 8.29 6.86
N GLU A 77 3.87 9.07 5.81
CA GLU A 77 3.31 10.41 5.60
C GLU A 77 1.79 10.39 5.59
N LYS A 78 1.19 9.55 4.74
CA LYS A 78 -0.27 9.43 4.60
C LYS A 78 -0.98 8.91 5.85
N MET A 79 -0.33 8.03 6.61
CA MET A 79 -0.89 7.51 7.85
C MET A 79 -0.84 8.58 8.95
N LYS A 80 0.22 9.38 8.99
CA LYS A 80 0.35 10.50 9.92
C LYS A 80 -0.73 11.55 9.71
N GLU A 81 -1.05 11.87 8.46
CA GLU A 81 -2.18 12.75 8.10
C GLU A 81 -3.54 12.23 8.62
N LYS A 82 -3.66 10.91 8.85
CA LYS A 82 -4.85 10.25 9.39
C LYS A 82 -4.76 9.99 10.91
N GLY A 83 -3.78 10.59 11.58
CA GLY A 83 -3.59 10.43 13.03
C GLY A 83 -2.88 9.13 13.42
N LEU A 84 -2.18 8.47 12.50
CA LEU A 84 -1.45 7.22 12.78
C LEU A 84 0.06 7.43 12.55
N SER A 85 0.86 7.35 13.61
CA SER A 85 2.31 7.29 13.48
C SER A 85 2.72 5.83 13.30
N ILE A 86 3.34 5.51 12.17
CA ILE A 86 3.77 4.15 11.84
C ILE A 86 5.27 4.09 11.55
N ILE A 87 5.88 2.95 11.86
CA ILE A 87 7.17 2.55 11.29
C ILE A 87 6.87 1.63 10.11
N CYS A 88 7.56 1.88 9.00
CA CYS A 88 7.46 1.06 7.79
C CYS A 88 8.86 0.76 7.29
N GLU A 89 9.19 -0.51 7.16
CA GLU A 89 10.51 -0.97 6.73
C GLU A 89 10.39 -2.03 5.64
N LYS A 90 11.45 -2.18 4.84
CA LYS A 90 11.50 -3.20 3.81
C LYS A 90 12.04 -4.48 4.42
N ALA A 91 11.18 -5.47 4.60
CA ALA A 91 11.58 -6.76 5.13
C ALA A 91 12.22 -7.65 4.05
N PHE A 92 11.73 -7.56 2.80
CA PHE A 92 12.19 -8.45 1.73
C PHE A 92 11.93 -7.88 0.33
N ILE A 93 12.79 -8.23 -0.63
CA ILE A 93 12.56 -8.04 -2.07
C ILE A 93 13.33 -9.10 -2.88
N GLU A 94 12.63 -9.81 -3.76
CA GLU A 94 13.20 -10.77 -4.72
C GLU A 94 12.37 -10.75 -6.01
N GLY A 95 12.98 -10.33 -7.11
CA GLY A 95 12.29 -10.22 -8.40
C GLY A 95 11.04 -9.33 -8.31
N PRO A 96 9.87 -9.79 -8.79
CA PRO A 96 8.61 -9.03 -8.74
C PRO A 96 7.94 -8.99 -7.35
N PHE A 97 8.48 -9.70 -6.36
CA PHE A 97 7.86 -9.85 -5.06
C PHE A 97 8.58 -9.03 -4.00
N PHE A 98 7.85 -8.28 -3.19
CA PHE A 98 8.40 -7.56 -2.05
C PHE A 98 7.48 -7.62 -0.83
N VAL A 99 8.09 -7.44 0.34
CA VAL A 99 7.40 -7.41 1.63
C VAL A 99 7.82 -6.17 2.40
N LEU A 100 6.83 -5.43 2.88
CA LEU A 100 7.03 -4.34 3.84
C LEU A 100 6.54 -4.78 5.21
N GLN A 101 7.28 -4.48 6.26
CA GLN A 101 6.84 -4.64 7.64
C GLN A 101 6.41 -3.29 8.21
N LEU A 102 5.31 -3.28 8.95
CA LEU A 102 4.63 -2.09 9.40
C LEU A 102 4.21 -2.25 10.86
N GLN A 103 4.50 -1.24 11.69
CA GLN A 103 4.13 -1.21 13.11
C GLN A 103 3.54 0.15 13.46
N VAL A 104 2.38 0.15 14.13
CA VAL A 104 1.77 1.36 14.67
C VAL A 104 2.47 1.73 15.98
N ARG A 105 2.95 2.97 16.08
CA ARG A 105 3.65 3.50 17.25
C ARG A 105 2.79 4.42 18.09
N GLU A 106 2.09 5.34 17.43
CA GLU A 106 1.21 6.28 18.11
C GLU A 106 -0.10 6.40 17.36
N VAL A 107 -1.17 6.59 18.11
CA VAL A 107 -2.49 6.94 17.59
C VAL A 107 -2.86 8.29 18.17
N ASP A 108 -3.06 9.27 17.29
CA ASP A 108 -3.65 10.56 17.61
C ASP A 108 -5.15 10.49 17.35
N THR A 109 -5.91 10.26 18.42
CA THR A 109 -7.37 10.13 18.34
C THR A 109 -8.04 11.40 17.86
N VAL A 110 -7.45 12.58 18.09
CA VAL A 110 -8.06 13.86 17.70
C VAL A 110 -7.98 14.02 16.18
N VAL A 111 -6.80 13.82 15.60
CA VAL A 111 -6.61 13.86 14.15
C VAL A 111 -7.44 12.76 13.47
N LEU A 112 -7.58 11.60 14.12
CA LEU A 112 -8.41 10.51 13.59
C LEU A 112 -9.91 10.87 13.55
N VAL A 113 -10.43 11.61 14.54
CA VAL A 113 -11.79 12.21 14.49
C VAL A 113 -11.89 13.24 13.36
N GLU A 114 -10.92 14.17 13.29
CA GLU A 114 -10.96 15.28 12.33
C GLU A 114 -10.85 14.78 10.88
N ALA A 115 -10.03 13.77 10.62
CA ALA A 115 -9.92 13.14 9.32
C ALA A 115 -11.26 12.53 8.86
N GLN A 116 -12.13 12.09 9.79
CA GLN A 116 -13.46 11.57 9.48
C GLN A 116 -14.41 12.68 9.00
N THR A 117 -14.42 13.82 9.68
CA THR A 117 -15.34 14.92 9.34
C THR A 117 -15.00 15.50 7.98
N GLN A 118 -13.73 15.50 7.60
CA GLN A 118 -13.25 15.94 6.29
C GLN A 118 -13.46 14.89 5.18
N GLN A 119 -13.29 13.59 5.47
CA GLN A 119 -13.42 12.51 4.48
C GLN A 119 -14.85 12.10 4.13
N LYS A 120 -15.89 12.72 4.72
CA LYS A 120 -17.28 12.53 4.24
C LYS A 120 -17.49 12.95 2.77
N ALA A 121 -16.49 13.56 2.13
CA ALA A 121 -16.51 13.93 0.72
C ALA A 121 -15.71 12.99 -0.22
N GLU A 122 -14.89 12.06 0.31
CA GLU A 122 -14.08 11.13 -0.51
C GLU A 122 -14.46 9.67 -0.19
N GLU A 123 -15.11 9.00 -1.14
CA GLU A 123 -15.64 7.62 -1.03
C GLU A 123 -14.54 6.52 -1.04
N GLY A 124 -13.52 6.63 -0.20
CA GLY A 124 -12.45 5.63 -0.09
C GLY A 124 -12.62 4.69 1.11
N GLY A 125 -12.09 3.46 1.01
CA GLY A 125 -12.17 2.43 2.07
C GLY A 125 -11.66 2.86 3.47
N MET A 126 -10.79 3.87 3.52
CA MET A 126 -10.32 4.48 4.79
C MET A 126 -11.40 5.22 5.57
N ALA A 127 -12.36 5.87 4.90
CA ALA A 127 -13.44 6.58 5.58
C ALA A 127 -14.36 5.61 6.33
N SER A 128 -14.66 4.46 5.71
CA SER A 128 -15.40 3.35 6.32
C SER A 128 -14.67 2.77 7.54
N PHE A 129 -13.34 2.61 7.44
CA PHE A 129 -12.49 2.17 8.55
C PHE A 129 -12.59 3.09 9.77
N ILE A 130 -12.43 4.41 9.59
CA ILE A 130 -12.47 5.38 10.70
C ILE A 130 -13.85 5.39 11.35
N ASN A 131 -14.91 5.38 10.54
CA ASN A 131 -16.28 5.35 11.04
C ASN A 131 -16.56 4.08 11.88
N SER A 132 -16.07 2.92 11.44
CA SER A 132 -16.21 1.65 12.17
C SER A 132 -15.49 1.66 13.52
N ILE A 133 -14.36 2.35 13.66
CA ILE A 133 -13.65 2.47 14.94
C ILE A 133 -14.45 3.34 15.91
N PHE A 134 -14.96 4.49 15.45
CA PHE A 134 -15.70 5.40 16.32
C PHE A 134 -17.02 4.84 16.83
N CYS A 135 -17.75 4.08 16.01
CA CYS A 135 -18.98 3.42 16.48
C CYS A 135 -18.74 2.46 17.67
N MET A 136 -17.50 1.99 17.87
CA MET A 136 -17.16 1.12 19.01
C MET A 136 -16.75 1.90 20.27
N ILE A 137 -16.41 3.19 20.16
CA ILE A 137 -15.97 3.99 21.31
C ILE A 137 -17.20 4.68 21.90
N SER A 138 -17.91 4.02 22.82
CA SER A 138 -18.96 4.68 23.62
C SER A 138 -18.31 5.66 24.62
N ALA A 139 -18.96 6.80 24.87
CA ALA A 139 -18.44 7.86 25.74
C ALA A 139 -18.15 7.38 27.18
N GLU A 140 -18.87 6.36 27.65
CA GLU A 140 -18.77 5.83 29.01
C GLU A 140 -17.60 4.85 29.22
N PHE A 141 -17.05 4.25 28.15
CA PHE A 141 -15.93 3.29 28.24
C PHE A 141 -14.62 3.81 27.66
N LYS A 142 -14.58 5.12 27.37
CA LYS A 142 -13.52 5.78 26.60
C LYS A 142 -12.12 5.45 27.10
N GLU A 143 -11.84 5.60 28.40
CA GLU A 143 -10.47 5.45 28.91
C GLU A 143 -9.94 3.99 28.84
N LYS A 144 -10.78 3.01 29.20
CA LYS A 144 -10.38 1.60 29.18
C LYS A 144 -10.32 1.04 27.75
N MET A 145 -11.25 1.48 26.89
CA MET A 145 -11.24 1.17 25.46
C MET A 145 -10.01 1.74 24.76
N GLU A 146 -9.69 3.02 25.02
CA GLU A 146 -8.55 3.73 24.44
C GLU A 146 -7.23 3.04 24.77
N LYS A 147 -7.03 2.62 26.03
CA LYS A 147 -5.75 2.04 26.45
C LYS A 147 -5.58 0.58 26.04
N GLN A 148 -6.60 -0.28 26.18
CA GLN A 148 -6.45 -1.72 26.00
C GLN A 148 -6.90 -2.24 24.63
N TYR A 149 -8.02 -1.75 24.12
CA TYR A 149 -8.69 -2.37 22.98
C TYR A 149 -8.46 -1.64 21.67
N LEU A 150 -8.36 -0.31 21.73
CA LEU A 150 -8.19 0.54 20.57
C LEU A 150 -6.97 0.15 19.74
N PRO A 151 -5.78 -0.13 20.32
CA PRO A 151 -4.62 -0.56 19.55
C PRO A 151 -4.88 -1.86 18.74
N GLN A 152 -5.53 -2.85 19.35
CA GLN A 152 -5.85 -4.14 18.71
C GLN A 152 -6.91 -4.00 17.61
N ILE A 153 -7.95 -3.18 17.87
CA ILE A 153 -9.00 -2.89 16.89
C ILE A 153 -8.40 -2.17 15.69
N ILE A 154 -7.58 -1.15 15.93
CA ILE A 154 -6.86 -0.40 14.88
C ILE A 154 -6.03 -1.37 14.07
N GLN A 155 -5.21 -2.21 14.69
CA GLN A 155 -4.35 -3.15 13.96
C GLN A 155 -5.17 -4.08 13.04
N ARG A 156 -6.21 -4.74 13.58
CA ARG A 156 -7.05 -5.65 12.81
C ARG A 156 -7.70 -4.95 11.63
N LYS A 157 -8.29 -3.79 11.87
CA LYS A 157 -9.02 -3.03 10.85
C LYS A 157 -8.07 -2.37 9.84
N LEU A 158 -6.89 -1.94 10.28
CA LEU A 158 -5.85 -1.32 9.45
C LEU A 158 -5.29 -2.33 8.45
N SER A 159 -5.10 -3.59 8.87
CA SER A 159 -4.65 -4.65 7.96
C SER A 159 -5.60 -4.83 6.77
N THR A 160 -6.91 -4.87 7.03
CA THR A 160 -7.95 -5.02 6.00
C THR A 160 -8.01 -3.79 5.10
N ALA A 161 -8.12 -2.60 5.70
CA ALA A 161 -8.21 -1.34 4.96
C ALA A 161 -6.96 -1.08 4.10
N MET A 162 -5.77 -1.45 4.58
CA MET A 162 -4.52 -1.34 3.83
C MET A 162 -4.52 -2.24 2.60
N GLY A 163 -4.99 -3.49 2.75
CA GLY A 163 -5.09 -4.42 1.63
C GLY A 163 -6.02 -3.91 0.53
N GLU A 164 -7.20 -3.41 0.93
CA GLU A 164 -8.18 -2.82 0.00
C GLU A 164 -7.62 -1.57 -0.69
N MET A 165 -7.08 -0.61 0.07
CA MET A 165 -6.50 0.61 -0.48
C MET A 165 -5.36 0.31 -1.47
N LEU A 166 -4.51 -0.66 -1.16
CA LEU A 166 -3.41 -1.01 -2.05
C LEU A 166 -3.92 -1.62 -3.35
N ARG A 167 -4.92 -2.50 -3.30
CA ARG A 167 -5.54 -3.08 -4.50
C ARG A 167 -6.16 -2.00 -5.37
N GLU A 168 -6.93 -1.09 -4.78
CA GLU A 168 -7.52 0.05 -5.48
C GLU A 168 -6.43 0.94 -6.12
N LYS A 169 -5.37 1.27 -5.39
CA LYS A 169 -4.26 2.10 -5.89
C LYS A 169 -3.36 1.42 -6.92
N LEU A 170 -3.39 0.09 -6.98
CA LEU A 170 -2.72 -0.72 -8.00
C LEU A 170 -3.55 -0.74 -9.28
N ASP A 171 -4.85 -0.94 -9.15
CA ASP A 171 -5.82 -0.96 -10.24
C ASP A 171 -5.93 0.42 -10.93
N GLU A 172 -6.02 1.50 -10.14
CA GLU A 172 -5.97 2.89 -10.64
C GLU A 172 -4.72 3.18 -11.48
N LYS A 173 -3.62 2.47 -11.21
CA LYS A 173 -2.36 2.63 -11.94
C LYS A 173 -2.18 1.61 -13.05
N HIS A 174 -3.16 0.76 -13.31
CA HIS A 174 -3.09 -0.34 -14.28
C HIS A 174 -1.88 -1.26 -14.03
N VAL A 175 -1.59 -1.53 -12.77
CA VAL A 175 -0.58 -2.51 -12.35
C VAL A 175 -1.31 -3.76 -11.90
N ASP A 176 -1.18 -4.85 -12.66
CA ASP A 176 -1.63 -6.18 -12.23
C ASP A 176 -0.68 -6.67 -11.13
N ALA A 177 -1.16 -6.63 -9.90
CA ALA A 177 -0.43 -7.10 -8.75
C ALA A 177 -1.35 -7.71 -7.69
N GLU A 178 -0.88 -8.77 -7.06
CA GLU A 178 -1.50 -9.33 -5.86
C GLU A 178 -0.98 -8.55 -4.65
N ALA A 179 -1.89 -8.02 -3.83
CA ALA A 179 -1.56 -7.37 -2.58
C ALA A 179 -2.33 -7.99 -1.41
N GLU A 180 -1.61 -8.33 -0.36
CA GLU A 180 -2.17 -8.95 0.85
C GLU A 180 -1.45 -8.47 2.11
N THR A 181 -2.23 -7.97 3.07
CA THR A 181 -1.71 -7.54 4.36
C THR A 181 -2.02 -8.60 5.41
N LEU A 182 -0.99 -9.10 6.09
CA LEU A 182 -1.07 -10.21 7.03
C LEU A 182 -0.54 -9.82 8.41
N PRO A 183 -1.09 -10.39 9.49
CA PRO A 183 -0.47 -10.30 10.80
C PRO A 183 0.77 -11.21 10.88
N GLU A 184 1.63 -10.93 11.86
CA GLU A 184 2.91 -11.62 12.07
C GLU A 184 2.78 -13.15 12.11
N GLU A 185 1.78 -13.68 12.81
CA GLU A 185 1.58 -15.12 12.98
C GLU A 185 1.25 -15.86 11.68
N LYS A 186 0.74 -15.16 10.65
CA LYS A 186 0.42 -15.76 9.34
C LYS A 186 1.50 -15.49 8.29
N GLN A 187 2.40 -14.56 8.56
CA GLN A 187 3.33 -14.06 7.56
C GLN A 187 4.27 -15.16 7.05
N ALA A 188 4.89 -15.93 7.95
CA ALA A 188 5.89 -16.92 7.55
C ALA A 188 5.31 -17.98 6.59
N ALA A 189 4.16 -18.56 6.94
CA ALA A 189 3.50 -19.58 6.12
C ALA A 189 3.15 -19.04 4.71
N TYR A 190 2.59 -17.83 4.64
CA TYR A 190 2.27 -17.17 3.39
C TYR A 190 3.52 -16.88 2.55
N PHE A 191 4.52 -16.26 3.17
CA PHE A 191 5.76 -15.84 2.54
C PHE A 191 6.49 -17.00 1.88
N PHE A 192 6.73 -18.08 2.63
CA PHE A 192 7.41 -19.27 2.08
C PHE A 192 6.57 -19.98 1.03
N GLY A 193 5.24 -20.01 1.19
CA GLY A 193 4.33 -20.56 0.17
C GLY A 193 4.40 -19.79 -1.16
N LYS A 194 4.43 -18.46 -1.10
CA LYS A 194 4.57 -17.60 -2.28
C LYS A 194 5.95 -17.74 -2.92
N LEU A 195 7.03 -17.71 -2.13
CA LEU A 195 8.39 -17.91 -2.66
C LEU A 195 8.56 -19.25 -3.36
N LYS A 196 8.01 -20.34 -2.80
CA LYS A 196 8.04 -21.65 -3.43
C LYS A 196 7.36 -21.63 -4.80
N THR A 197 6.20 -20.99 -4.90
CA THR A 197 5.46 -20.83 -6.16
C THR A 197 6.27 -20.03 -7.18
N LEU A 198 6.92 -18.95 -6.77
CA LEU A 198 7.71 -18.09 -7.66
C LEU A 198 8.96 -18.77 -8.19
N ARG A 199 9.70 -19.46 -7.32
CA ARG A 199 10.92 -20.19 -7.70
C ARG A 199 10.63 -21.43 -8.54
N GLY A 200 9.49 -22.09 -8.31
CA GLY A 200 9.04 -23.20 -9.16
C GLY A 200 8.81 -22.78 -10.61
N LYS A 201 8.15 -21.63 -10.83
CA LYS A 201 7.90 -21.10 -12.18
C LYS A 201 9.17 -20.77 -12.97
N GLN A 202 10.26 -20.43 -12.30
CA GLN A 202 11.54 -20.12 -12.95
C GLN A 202 12.29 -21.36 -13.46
N GLY A 203 11.95 -22.56 -12.99
CA GLY A 203 12.58 -23.81 -13.45
C GLY A 203 12.02 -24.36 -14.76
N ASP A 204 10.81 -23.93 -15.15
CA ASP A 204 10.08 -24.46 -16.31
C ASP A 204 10.15 -23.55 -17.56
N SER A 205 10.85 -22.41 -17.49
CA SER A 205 11.00 -21.43 -18.59
C SER A 205 12.41 -21.42 -19.14
#